data_AF-A0A2K9EQQ9-F1
#
_entry.id   AF-A0A2K9EQQ9-F1
#
_cell.length_a   1.000
_cell.length_b   1.000
_cell.length_c   1.000
_cell.angle_alpha   90.00
_cell.angle_beta   90.00
_cell.angle_gamma   90.00
#
_symmetry.space_group_name_H-M   'P 1'
#
loop_
_entity.id
_entity.type
_entity.pdbx_description
1 polymer ?
#
loop_
_entity_poly.entity_id
_entity_poly.type
_entity_poly.pdbx_seq_one_letter_code
_entity_poly.pdbx_strand_id
1 'polypeptide(L)'
;MPRPTGYAERLTDDITHRIALLADHLSQLPPDQAAQVIARTLDSAPETGLLGAVTHLMAVSSVFAKNQTARGTLPPEVWLALGRAANTLDDIARDLDEHLDVLRHVGNRPAEPEAAPPAPAPPVDRRRR
;
A
#
# COMPACT_ATOMS: atom_id res chain seq x y z
N MET A 1 29.19 16.87 -4.94
CA MET A 1 28.67 15.48 -4.90
C MET A 1 28.40 15.14 -3.45
N PRO A 2 27.14 14.94 -3.01
CA PRO A 2 26.88 14.45 -1.66
C PRO A 2 27.52 13.06 -1.48
N ARG A 3 28.04 12.76 -0.29
CA ARG A 3 28.61 11.43 0.00
C ARG A 3 27.53 10.35 -0.17
N PRO A 4 27.88 9.14 -0.67
CA PRO A 4 26.91 8.06 -0.91
C PRO A 4 26.09 7.66 0.32
N THR A 5 26.71 7.66 1.51
CA THR A 5 26.03 7.38 2.78
C THR A 5 24.94 8.41 3.07
N GLY A 6 25.25 9.70 2.91
CA GLY A 6 24.28 10.77 3.11
C GLY A 6 23.16 10.78 2.07
N TYR A 7 23.35 10.20 0.88
CA TYR A 7 22.26 10.04 -0.08
C TYR A 7 21.28 8.94 0.34
N ALA A 8 21.79 7.77 0.74
CA ALA A 8 20.94 6.67 1.20
C ALA A 8 20.13 7.06 2.45
N GLU A 9 20.74 7.75 3.42
CA GLU A 9 20.06 8.24 4.62
C GLU A 9 18.92 9.20 4.27
N ARG A 10 19.18 10.22 3.43
CA ARG A 10 18.12 11.15 2.98
C ARG A 10 17.02 10.46 2.19
N LEU A 11 17.37 9.47 1.37
CA LEU A 11 16.39 8.68 0.63
C LEU A 11 15.48 7.89 1.59
N THR A 12 16.05 7.30 2.65
CA THR A 12 15.26 6.63 3.69
C THR A 12 14.32 7.62 4.38
N ASP A 13 14.82 8.78 4.81
CA ASP A 13 14.00 9.82 5.46
C ASP A 13 12.85 10.29 4.57
N ASP A 14 13.14 10.55 3.28
CA ASP A 14 12.13 10.96 2.30
C ASP A 14 11.06 9.88 2.08
N ILE A 15 11.45 8.60 2.01
CA ILE A 15 10.51 7.48 1.89
C ILE A 15 9.65 7.38 3.15
N THR A 16 10.24 7.43 4.34
CA THR A 16 9.50 7.38 5.61
C THR A 16 8.49 8.53 5.72
N HIS A 17 8.89 9.74 5.34
CA HIS A 17 7.98 10.89 5.32
C HIS A 17 6.83 10.71 4.32
N ARG A 18 7.11 10.22 3.11
CA ARG A 18 6.08 9.97 2.09
C ARG A 18 5.10 8.88 2.49
N ILE A 19 5.57 7.82 3.17
CA ILE A 19 4.69 6.76 3.70
C ILE A 19 3.76 7.34 4.77
N ALA A 20 4.26 8.19 5.67
CA ALA A 20 3.43 8.86 6.66
C ALA A 20 2.36 9.75 6.02
N LEU A 21 2.76 10.57 5.03
CA LEU A 21 1.83 11.41 4.27
C LEU A 21 0.76 10.59 3.53
N LEU A 22 1.15 9.44 2.96
CA LEU A 22 0.21 8.53 2.30
C LEU A 22 -0.82 7.99 3.30
N ALA A 23 -0.40 7.60 4.50
CA ALA A 23 -1.29 7.13 5.55
C ALA A 23 -2.29 8.22 5.98
N ASP A 24 -1.82 9.47 6.13
CA ASP A 24 -2.68 10.61 6.45
C ASP A 24 -3.73 10.85 5.35
N HIS A 25 -3.32 10.81 4.08
CA HIS A 25 -4.24 10.97 2.95
C HIS A 25 -5.24 9.83 2.84
N LEU A 26 -4.81 8.59 3.06
CA LEU A 26 -5.66 7.40 3.01
C LEU A 26 -6.88 7.54 3.92
N SER A 27 -6.70 8.12 5.11
CA SER A 27 -7.77 8.32 6.09
C SER A 27 -8.86 9.29 5.64
N GLN A 28 -8.58 10.10 4.61
CA GLN A 28 -9.47 11.15 4.10
C GLN A 28 -10.11 10.78 2.75
N LEU A 29 -9.67 9.68 2.14
CA LEU A 29 -10.16 9.27 0.81
C LEU A 29 -11.58 8.69 0.89
N PRO A 30 -12.40 8.91 -0.16
CA PRO A 30 -13.62 8.13 -0.38
C PRO A 30 -13.33 6.62 -0.39
N PRO A 31 -14.28 5.76 0.02
CA PRO A 31 -14.02 4.32 0.20
C PRO A 31 -13.50 3.58 -1.04
N ASP A 32 -14.00 3.93 -2.23
CA ASP A 32 -13.56 3.38 -3.52
C ASP A 32 -12.10 3.76 -3.83
N GLN A 33 -11.76 5.03 -3.64
CA GLN A 33 -10.39 5.52 -3.83
C GLN A 33 -9.43 4.95 -2.79
N ALA A 34 -9.86 4.87 -1.52
CA ALA A 34 -9.12 4.22 -0.46
C ALA A 34 -8.85 2.75 -0.81
N ALA A 35 -9.85 2.01 -1.29
CA ALA A 35 -9.68 0.61 -1.69
C ALA A 35 -8.64 0.43 -2.81
N GLN A 36 -8.62 1.33 -3.82
CA GLN A 36 -7.59 1.30 -4.87
C GLN A 36 -6.18 1.57 -4.31
N VAL A 37 -6.04 2.56 -3.43
CA VAL A 37 -4.76 2.90 -2.82
C VAL A 37 -4.28 1.78 -1.90
N ILE A 38 -5.17 1.16 -1.12
CA ILE A 38 -4.86 -0.01 -0.29
C ILE A 38 -4.40 -1.15 -1.20
N ALA A 39 -5.14 -1.47 -2.28
CA ALA A 39 -4.75 -2.52 -3.22
C ALA A 39 -3.35 -2.28 -3.81
N ARG A 40 -3.01 -1.03 -4.16
CA ARG A 40 -1.68 -0.67 -4.66
C ARG A 40 -0.61 -0.76 -3.56
N THR A 41 -0.95 -0.43 -2.33
CA THR A 41 -0.03 -0.49 -1.18
C THR A 41 0.33 -1.93 -0.84
N LEU A 42 -0.66 -2.83 -0.85
CA LEU A 42 -0.52 -4.24 -0.49
C LEU A 42 -0.02 -5.12 -1.65
N ASP A 43 0.15 -4.55 -2.85
CA ASP A 43 0.65 -5.28 -4.02
C ASP A 43 2.03 -5.90 -3.72
N SER A 44 2.13 -7.21 -3.96
CA SER A 44 3.32 -8.00 -3.61
C SER A 44 4.48 -7.81 -4.59
N ALA A 45 4.22 -7.23 -5.78
CA ALA A 45 5.28 -6.99 -6.75
C ALA A 45 6.12 -5.76 -6.35
N PRO A 46 7.45 -5.88 -6.24
CA PRO A 46 8.31 -4.88 -5.61
C PRO A 46 8.42 -3.56 -6.39
N GLU A 47 8.20 -3.58 -7.69
CA GLU A 47 8.24 -2.38 -8.55
C GLU A 47 6.93 -1.59 -8.52
N THR A 48 5.86 -2.22 -8.03
CA THR A 48 4.50 -1.69 -8.16
C THR A 48 3.80 -1.50 -6.83
N GLY A 49 4.20 -2.21 -5.78
CA GLY A 49 3.59 -2.14 -4.46
C GLY A 49 4.55 -1.80 -3.33
N LEU A 50 4.01 -1.12 -2.32
CA LEU A 50 4.79 -0.71 -1.15
C LEU A 50 5.21 -1.92 -0.31
N LEU A 51 4.29 -2.88 -0.10
CA LEU A 51 4.58 -4.09 0.66
C LEU A 51 5.67 -4.92 -0.04
N GLY A 52 5.54 -5.16 -1.35
CA GLY A 52 6.59 -5.83 -2.14
C GLY A 52 7.95 -5.12 -2.05
N ALA A 53 7.97 -3.79 -2.16
CA ALA A 53 9.21 -3.00 -2.07
C ALA A 53 9.87 -3.11 -0.69
N VAL A 54 9.09 -3.06 0.40
CA VAL A 54 9.58 -3.21 1.77
C VAL A 54 10.09 -4.63 2.02
N THR A 55 9.38 -5.66 1.54
CA THR A 55 9.82 -7.06 1.61
C THR A 55 11.15 -7.24 0.87
N HIS A 56 11.30 -6.67 -0.32
CA HIS A 56 12.54 -6.71 -1.08
C HIS A 56 13.70 -6.01 -0.34
N LEU A 57 13.46 -4.82 0.22
CA LEU A 57 14.46 -4.08 0.99
C LEU A 57 14.92 -4.86 2.23
N MET A 58 13.99 -5.54 2.91
CA MET A 58 14.32 -6.40 4.05
C MET A 58 15.15 -7.62 3.63
N ALA A 59 14.81 -8.24 2.49
CA ALA A 59 15.59 -9.36 1.93
C ALA A 59 17.03 -8.93 1.59
N VAL A 60 17.21 -7.78 0.94
CA VAL A 60 18.55 -7.21 0.64
C VAL A 60 19.32 -6.92 1.93
N SER A 61 18.65 -6.38 2.94
CA SER A 61 19.26 -6.10 4.26
C SER A 61 19.70 -7.37 4.97
N SER A 62 18.93 -8.45 4.88
CA SER A 62 19.29 -9.78 5.40
C SER A 62 20.53 -10.36 4.70
N VAL A 63 20.60 -10.25 3.36
CA VAL A 63 21.79 -10.67 2.59
C VAL A 63 23.02 -9.87 2.97
N PHE A 64 22.88 -8.56 3.15
CA PHE A 64 23.97 -7.72 3.67
C PHE A 64 24.41 -8.20 5.06
N ALA A 65 23.49 -8.40 5.99
CA ALA A 65 23.81 -8.85 7.35
C ALA A 65 24.48 -10.22 7.38
N LYS A 66 24.08 -11.15 6.50
CA LYS A 66 24.74 -12.45 6.31
C LYS A 66 26.23 -12.27 5.97
N ASN A 67 26.52 -11.42 4.98
CA ASN A 67 27.89 -11.17 4.53
C ASN A 67 28.74 -10.52 5.63
N GLN A 68 28.15 -9.60 6.40
CA GLN A 68 28.82 -8.93 7.50
C GLN A 68 29.03 -9.85 8.71
N THR A 69 28.12 -10.78 8.97
CA THR A 69 28.27 -11.84 9.97
C THR A 69 29.41 -12.79 9.60
N ALA A 70 29.48 -13.23 8.34
CA ALA A 70 30.56 -14.09 7.85
C ALA A 70 31.94 -13.44 7.97
N ARG A 71 31.99 -12.10 7.98
CA ARG A 71 33.21 -11.30 8.19
C ARG A 71 33.49 -10.96 9.67
N GLY A 72 32.63 -11.40 10.60
CA GLY A 72 32.74 -11.10 12.03
C GLY A 72 32.43 -9.64 12.41
N THR A 73 31.81 -8.87 11.50
CA THR A 73 31.52 -7.44 11.71
C THR A 73 30.14 -7.16 12.28
N LEU A 74 29.21 -8.11 12.16
CA LEU A 74 27.91 -8.07 12.81
C LEU A 74 27.66 -9.37 13.59
N PRO A 75 26.91 -9.31 14.70
CA PRO A 75 26.46 -10.51 15.41
C PRO A 75 25.54 -11.37 14.52
N PRO A 76 25.63 -12.71 14.58
CA PRO A 76 24.75 -13.60 13.82
C PRO A 76 23.24 -13.37 14.08
N GLU A 77 22.88 -12.91 15.28
CA GLU A 77 21.51 -12.62 15.68
C GLU A 77 20.88 -11.55 14.78
N VAL A 78 21.67 -10.59 14.26
CA VAL A 78 21.18 -9.55 13.35
C VAL A 78 20.76 -10.15 12.02
N TRP A 79 21.57 -11.05 11.46
CA TRP A 79 21.20 -11.77 10.23
C TRP A 79 19.96 -12.63 10.44
N LEU A 80 19.90 -13.37 11.55
CA LEU A 80 18.73 -14.21 11.87
C LEU A 80 17.45 -13.37 12.01
N ALA A 81 17.51 -12.23 12.69
CA ALA A 81 16.37 -11.34 12.87
C ALA A 81 15.88 -10.77 11.53
N LEU A 82 16.79 -10.26 10.69
CA LEU A 82 16.44 -9.72 9.38
C LEU A 82 15.92 -10.79 8.42
N GLY A 83 16.51 -11.99 8.44
CA GLY A 83 16.02 -13.12 7.65
C GLY A 83 14.62 -13.55 8.06
N ARG A 84 14.34 -13.61 9.37
CA ARG A 84 12.99 -13.89 9.87
C ARG A 84 11.99 -12.81 9.47
N ALA A 85 12.37 -11.54 9.61
CA ALA A 85 11.52 -10.43 9.20
C ALA A 85 11.18 -10.48 7.70
N ALA A 86 12.18 -10.74 6.84
CA ALA A 86 11.97 -10.88 5.40
C ALA A 86 10.98 -12.01 5.07
N ASN A 87 11.15 -13.19 5.68
CA ASN A 87 10.25 -14.32 5.46
C ASN A 87 8.83 -14.03 5.96
N THR A 88 8.69 -13.42 7.16
CA THR A 88 7.38 -13.07 7.69
C THR A 88 6.67 -12.02 6.82
N LEU A 89 7.39 -11.04 6.26
CA LEU A 89 6.81 -10.08 5.33
C LEU A 89 6.38 -10.74 4.02
N ASP A 90 7.16 -11.69 3.50
CA ASP A 90 6.81 -12.47 2.31
C ASP A 90 5.56 -13.33 2.52
N ASP A 91 5.43 -13.97 3.69
CA ASP A 91 4.24 -14.72 4.07
C ASP A 91 3.01 -13.81 4.18
N ILE A 92 3.13 -12.66 4.86
CA ILE A 92 2.05 -11.67 4.95
C ILE A 92 1.65 -11.16 3.55
N ALA A 93 2.61 -10.89 2.67
CA ALA A 93 2.32 -10.42 1.32
C ALA A 93 1.52 -11.47 0.53
N ARG A 94 1.87 -12.76 0.67
CA ARG A 94 1.14 -13.87 0.04
C ARG A 94 -0.30 -13.97 0.55
N ASP A 95 -0.51 -13.89 1.86
CA ASP A 95 -1.85 -13.94 2.47
C ASP A 95 -2.72 -12.77 1.99
N LEU A 96 -2.13 -11.59 1.80
CA LEU A 96 -2.85 -10.40 1.36
C LEU A 96 -3.14 -10.38 -0.15
N ASP A 97 -2.29 -11.02 -0.96
CA ASP A 97 -2.48 -11.16 -2.41
C ASP A 97 -3.83 -11.82 -2.75
N GLU A 98 -4.26 -12.78 -1.91
CA GLU A 98 -5.57 -13.47 -2.01
C GLU A 98 -6.76 -12.50 -1.92
N HIS A 99 -6.58 -11.32 -1.33
CA HIS A 99 -7.63 -10.32 -1.12
C HIS A 99 -7.52 -9.10 -2.03
N LEU A 100 -6.45 -8.98 -2.82
CA LEU A 100 -6.25 -7.82 -3.70
C LEU A 100 -7.33 -7.68 -4.76
N ASP A 101 -7.83 -8.79 -5.31
CA ASP A 101 -8.88 -8.74 -6.33
C ASP A 101 -10.20 -8.19 -5.78
N VAL A 102 -10.50 -8.43 -4.51
CA VAL A 102 -11.67 -7.85 -3.83
C VAL A 102 -11.51 -6.34 -3.72
N LEU A 103 -10.34 -5.87 -3.28
CA LEU A 103 -10.07 -4.43 -3.14
C LEU A 103 -10.07 -3.72 -4.49
N ARG A 104 -9.47 -4.32 -5.52
CA ARG A 104 -9.49 -3.81 -6.90
C ARG A 104 -10.92 -3.75 -7.45
N HIS A 105 -11.74 -4.75 -7.16
CA HIS A 105 -13.14 -4.75 -7.59
C HIS A 105 -13.95 -3.63 -6.93
N VAL A 106 -13.80 -3.43 -5.62
CA VAL A 106 -14.44 -2.32 -4.90
C VAL A 106 -14.01 -0.98 -5.47
N GLY A 107 -12.71 -0.80 -5.71
CA GLY A 107 -12.17 0.42 -6.26
C GLY A 107 -12.63 0.73 -7.68
N ASN A 108 -12.86 -0.28 -8.51
CA ASN A 108 -13.28 -0.11 -9.91
C ASN A 108 -14.82 -0.02 -10.08
N ARG A 109 -15.59 -0.07 -9.00
CA ARG A 109 -17.05 0.02 -9.08
C ARG A 109 -17.44 1.42 -9.57
N PRO A 110 -18.18 1.56 -10.68
CA PRO A 110 -18.68 2.85 -11.12
C PRO A 110 -19.51 3.48 -10.00
N ALA A 111 -19.29 4.77 -9.74
CA ALA A 111 -20.18 5.53 -8.86
C ALA A 111 -21.61 5.35 -9.37
N GLU A 112 -22.47 4.80 -8.52
CA GLU A 112 -23.87 4.60 -8.86
C GLU A 112 -24.46 5.99 -9.13
N PRO A 113 -25.03 6.25 -10.33
CA PRO A 113 -25.56 7.57 -10.62
C PRO A 113 -26.66 7.88 -9.61
N GLU A 114 -26.58 9.06 -8.99
CA GLU A 114 -27.62 9.56 -8.10
C GLU A 114 -28.96 9.48 -8.82
N ALA A 115 -29.89 8.68 -8.29
CA ALA A 115 -31.18 8.46 -8.91
C ALA A 115 -31.89 9.81 -9.05
N ALA A 116 -32.19 10.21 -10.28
CA ALA A 116 -32.91 11.44 -10.54
C ALA A 116 -34.23 11.44 -9.75
N PRO A 117 -34.58 12.54 -9.06
CA PRO A 117 -35.81 12.61 -8.30
C PRO A 117 -37.01 12.29 -9.21
N PRO A 118 -38.02 11.54 -8.71
CA PRO A 118 -39.16 11.14 -9.52
C PRO A 118 -39.86 12.36 -10.11
N ALA A 119 -40.20 12.28 -11.40
CA ALA A 119 -40.83 13.39 -12.10
C ALA A 119 -42.14 13.81 -11.41
N PRO A 120 -42.42 15.12 -11.28
CA PRO A 120 -43.63 15.61 -10.63
C PRO A 120 -44.88 15.11 -11.38
N ALA A 121 -45.89 14.67 -10.62
CA ALA A 121 -47.14 14.15 -11.17
C ALA A 121 -47.86 15.23 -12.02
N PRO A 122 -48.48 14.85 -13.15
CA PRO A 122 -49.19 15.78 -14.01
C PRO A 122 -50.36 16.44 -13.27
N PRO A 123 -50.63 17.74 -13.52
CA PRO A 123 -51.73 18.44 -12.88
C PRO A 123 -53.07 17.83 -13.29
N VAL A 124 -53.85 17.41 -12.29
CA VAL A 124 -55.20 16.88 -12.50
C VAL A 124 -56.15 18.06 -12.68
N ASP A 125 -56.60 18.27 -13.91
CA ASP A 125 -57.63 19.27 -14.21
C ASP A 125 -58.97 18.86 -13.58
N ARG A 126 -59.33 19.54 -12.48
CA ARG A 126 -60.66 19.40 -11.87
C ARG A 126 -61.66 20.19 -12.70
N ARG A 127 -62.45 19.51 -13.54
CA ARG A 127 -63.65 20.08 -14.18
C ARG A 127 -64.59 20.62 -13.10
N ARG A 128 -64.71 21.95 -13.00
CA ARG A 128 -65.81 22.59 -12.26
C ARG A 128 -67.10 22.39 -13.06
N ARG A 129 -68.09 21.74 -12.44
CA ARG A 129 -69.48 21.75 -12.90
C ARG A 129 -70.17 23.00 -12.40
#